data_AF-A0A7V3I883-F1
#
_entry.id   AF-A0A7V3I883-F1
#
_cell.length_a   1.000
_cell.length_b   1.000
_cell.length_c   1.000
_cell.angle_alpha   90.00
_cell.angle_beta   90.00
_cell.angle_gamma   90.00
#
_symmetry.space_group_name_H-M   'P 1'
#
loop_
_entity.id
_entity.type
_entity.pdbx_description
1 polymer ?
#
loop_
_entity_poly.entity_id
_entity_poly.type
_entity_poly.pdbx_seq_one_letter_code
_entity_poly.pdbx_strand_id
1 'polypeptide(L)'
;MSHVIKRAAAYSTRVIVPLVSPVLYTVAEEVAKDAYSTAGVPEQFNPDDIRYLTDQQFAWASGVVGIQHREKIATAFYFGAYAAEALILAENGQMVGAIQVAGTPSIIQIPFFLAACDYVIIGDEY
;
A
#
# COMPACT_ATOMS: atom_id res chain seq x y z
N MET A 1 -5.67 -6.78 -7.76
CA MET A 1 -6.55 -5.69 -7.29
C MET A 1 -8.02 -6.13 -7.19
N SER A 2 -8.71 -6.50 -8.28
CA SER A 2 -10.14 -6.90 -8.26
C SER A 2 -10.49 -7.94 -7.17
N HIS A 3 -9.69 -9.00 -7.03
CA HIS A 3 -9.89 -10.02 -5.98
C HIS A 3 -9.90 -9.43 -4.56
N VAL A 4 -8.95 -8.55 -4.25
CA VAL A 4 -8.82 -7.91 -2.93
C VAL A 4 -10.01 -6.98 -2.68
N ILE A 5 -10.42 -6.20 -3.67
CA ILE A 5 -11.57 -5.30 -3.54
C ILE A 5 -12.86 -6.08 -3.31
N LYS A 6 -13.11 -7.15 -4.08
CA LYS A 6 -14.29 -8.01 -3.87
C LYS A 6 -14.32 -8.63 -2.48
N ARG A 7 -13.15 -9.06 -1.97
CA ARG A 7 -13.01 -9.57 -0.60
C ARG A 7 -13.29 -8.49 0.44
N ALA A 8 -12.73 -7.28 0.27
CA ALA A 8 -12.93 -6.17 1.19
C ALA A 8 -14.39 -5.68 1.21
N ALA A 9 -15.03 -5.60 0.05
CA ALA A 9 -16.43 -5.21 -0.12
C ALA A 9 -17.40 -6.13 0.65
N ALA A 10 -17.11 -7.43 0.72
CA ALA A 10 -17.90 -8.39 1.49
C ALA A 10 -17.91 -8.10 3.00
N TYR A 11 -16.95 -7.32 3.51
CA TYR A 11 -16.85 -6.90 4.91
C TYR A 11 -17.04 -5.38 5.08
N SER A 12 -17.51 -4.67 4.05
CA SER A 12 -17.64 -3.21 4.05
C SER A 12 -16.33 -2.49 4.40
N THR A 13 -15.19 -3.05 4.01
CA THR A 13 -13.87 -2.48 4.27
C THR A 13 -13.44 -1.57 3.12
N ARG A 14 -13.20 -0.29 3.41
CA ARG A 14 -12.68 0.70 2.45
C ARG A 14 -11.28 0.31 1.96
N VAL A 15 -11.03 0.46 0.65
CA VAL A 15 -9.74 0.16 0.03
C VAL A 15 -9.20 1.41 -0.67
N ILE A 16 -8.07 1.94 -0.18
CA ILE A 16 -7.35 3.07 -0.79
C ILE A 16 -6.19 2.52 -1.64
N VAL A 17 -6.10 2.96 -2.89
CA VAL A 17 -5.12 2.49 -3.88
C VAL A 17 -4.26 3.66 -4.36
N PRO A 18 -3.11 3.93 -3.70
CA PRO A 18 -2.13 4.89 -4.19
C PRO A 18 -1.34 4.29 -5.37
N LEU A 19 -1.21 5.07 -6.45
CA LEU A 19 -0.59 4.65 -7.72
C LEU A 19 0.56 5.59 -8.10
N VAL A 20 1.56 5.00 -8.75
CA VAL A 20 2.75 5.71 -9.28
C VAL A 20 2.62 6.08 -10.75
N SER A 21 1.58 5.61 -11.45
CA SER A 21 1.42 5.79 -12.90
C SER A 21 0.04 6.37 -13.23
N PRO A 22 -0.03 7.46 -14.01
CA PRO A 22 -1.30 8.03 -14.46
C PRO A 22 -2.00 7.13 -15.49
N VAL A 23 -1.25 6.27 -16.19
CA VAL A 23 -1.83 5.29 -17.12
C VAL A 23 -2.55 4.18 -16.35
N LEU A 24 -1.98 3.75 -15.22
CA LEU A 24 -2.62 2.75 -14.36
C LEU A 24 -3.81 3.32 -13.59
N TYR A 25 -3.88 4.63 -13.38
CA TYR A 25 -4.97 5.29 -12.66
C TYR A 25 -6.34 4.98 -13.28
N THR A 26 -6.50 5.20 -14.59
CA THR A 26 -7.79 4.99 -15.27
C THR A 26 -8.19 3.51 -15.27
N VAL A 27 -7.21 2.61 -15.48
CA VAL A 27 -7.44 1.16 -15.43
C VAL A 27 -7.83 0.71 -14.02
N ALA A 28 -7.15 1.22 -12.99
CA ALA A 28 -7.43 0.90 -11.61
C ALA A 28 -8.82 1.39 -11.19
N GLU A 29 -9.23 2.58 -11.63
CA GLU A 29 -10.55 3.13 -11.36
C GLU A 29 -11.66 2.24 -11.94
N GLU A 30 -11.54 1.86 -13.22
CA GLU A 30 -12.51 0.97 -13.86
C GLU A 30 -12.52 -0.43 -13.21
N VAL A 31 -11.36 -1.00 -12.90
CA VAL A 31 -11.26 -2.30 -12.22
C VAL A 31 -11.87 -2.26 -10.82
N ALA A 32 -11.71 -1.16 -10.08
CA ALA A 32 -12.33 -0.99 -8.77
C ALA A 32 -13.86 -0.90 -8.88
N LYS A 33 -14.35 -0.05 -9.80
CA LYS A 33 -15.79 0.14 -10.04
C LYS A 33 -16.49 -1.15 -10.45
N ASP A 34 -15.89 -1.90 -11.38
CA ASP A 34 -16.41 -3.22 -11.79
C ASP A 34 -16.36 -4.24 -10.64
N ALA A 35 -15.31 -4.20 -9.81
CA ALA A 35 -15.19 -5.09 -8.66
C ALA A 35 -16.30 -4.86 -7.62
N TYR A 36 -16.58 -3.61 -7.24
CA TYR A 36 -17.69 -3.28 -6.33
C TYR A 36 -19.06 -3.61 -6.94
N SER A 37 -19.25 -3.32 -8.24
CA SER A 37 -20.49 -3.63 -8.96
C SER A 37 -20.76 -5.14 -8.99
N THR A 38 -19.74 -5.95 -9.33
CA THR A 38 -19.84 -7.42 -9.34
C THR A 38 -20.03 -8.00 -7.94
N ALA A 39 -19.54 -7.32 -6.90
CA ALA A 39 -19.78 -7.71 -5.50
C ALA A 39 -21.20 -7.36 -5.01
N GLY A 40 -22.02 -6.69 -5.84
CA GLY A 40 -23.39 -6.30 -5.49
C GLY A 40 -23.51 -5.08 -4.59
N VAL A 41 -22.41 -4.32 -4.40
CA VAL A 41 -22.34 -3.12 -3.54
C VAL A 41 -21.71 -1.94 -4.29
N PRO A 42 -22.24 -1.55 -5.47
CA PRO A 42 -21.67 -0.45 -6.27
C PRO A 42 -21.59 0.88 -5.52
N GLU A 43 -22.46 1.11 -4.53
CA GLU A 43 -22.48 2.30 -3.68
C GLU A 43 -21.26 2.44 -2.74
N GLN A 44 -20.51 1.36 -2.52
CA GLN A 44 -19.26 1.40 -1.75
C GLN A 44 -18.08 1.92 -2.58
N PHE A 45 -18.22 2.03 -3.91
CA PHE A 45 -17.17 2.58 -4.75
C PHE A 45 -17.03 4.08 -4.51
N ASN A 46 -15.81 4.50 -4.15
CA ASN A 46 -15.42 5.90 -4.05
C ASN A 46 -14.24 6.17 -4.99
N PRO A 47 -14.40 7.03 -6.02
CA PRO A 47 -13.31 7.36 -6.93
C PRO A 47 -12.12 8.03 -6.22
N ASP A 48 -12.36 8.79 -5.14
CA ASP A 48 -11.29 9.46 -4.37
C ASP A 48 -10.36 8.48 -3.63
N ASP A 49 -10.70 7.19 -3.58
CA ASP A 49 -9.86 6.14 -3.02
C ASP A 49 -8.86 5.58 -4.03
N ILE A 50 -9.04 5.84 -5.32
CA ILE A 50 -8.05 5.55 -6.35
C ILE A 50 -7.24 6.83 -6.56
N ARG A 51 -5.94 6.79 -6.30
CA ARG A 51 -5.14 8.03 -6.21
C ARG A 51 -3.86 7.89 -7.01
N TYR A 52 -3.72 8.66 -8.08
CA TYR A 52 -2.39 8.92 -8.62
C TYR A 52 -1.65 9.89 -7.69
N LEU A 53 -0.45 9.52 -7.24
CA LEU A 53 0.39 10.39 -6.41
C LEU A 53 1.44 11.09 -7.29
N THR A 54 2.43 10.34 -7.75
CA THR A 54 3.55 10.79 -8.57
C THR A 54 4.44 9.58 -8.89
N ASP A 55 5.26 9.69 -9.93
CA ASP A 55 6.30 8.71 -10.28
C ASP A 55 7.66 9.02 -9.60
N GLN A 56 7.78 10.16 -8.92
CA GLN A 56 9.00 10.56 -8.23
C GLN A 56 9.10 9.89 -6.85
N GLN A 57 10.09 9.00 -6.69
CA GLN A 57 10.30 8.14 -5.52
C GLN A 57 9.97 8.79 -4.16
N PHE A 58 10.65 9.88 -3.80
CA PHE A 58 10.48 10.50 -2.47
C PHE A 58 9.18 11.28 -2.32
N ALA A 59 8.68 11.86 -3.41
CA ALA A 59 7.39 12.52 -3.39
C ALA A 59 6.25 11.49 -3.26
N TRP A 60 6.40 10.32 -3.89
CA TRP A 60 5.47 9.20 -3.72
C TRP A 60 5.49 8.69 -2.28
N ALA A 61 6.70 8.49 -1.70
CA ALA A 61 6.86 8.08 -0.31
C ALA A 61 6.17 9.07 0.64
N SER A 62 6.36 10.37 0.43
CA SER A 62 5.72 11.44 1.22
C SER A 62 4.19 11.41 1.09
N GLY A 63 3.67 11.13 -0.11
CA GLY A 63 2.23 10.96 -0.35
C GLY A 63 1.65 9.78 0.41
N VAL A 64 2.34 8.64 0.42
CA VAL A 64 1.96 7.44 1.19
C VAL A 64 2.05 7.70 2.69
N VAL A 65 3.11 8.35 3.18
CA VAL A 65 3.23 8.78 4.58
C VAL A 65 2.05 9.65 5.00
N GLY A 66 1.62 10.59 4.15
CA GLY A 66 0.42 11.38 4.41
C GLY A 66 -0.84 10.52 4.57
N ILE A 67 -0.95 9.41 3.83
CA ILE A 67 -2.05 8.43 3.99
C ILE A 67 -1.90 7.67 5.31
N GLN A 68 -0.71 7.17 5.64
CA GLN A 68 -0.45 6.45 6.90
C GLN A 68 -0.90 7.26 8.12
N HIS A 69 -0.56 8.56 8.16
CA HIS A 69 -0.92 9.45 9.26
C HIS A 69 -2.40 9.83 9.30
N ARG A 70 -3.02 10.11 8.14
CA ARG A 70 -4.46 10.45 8.08
C ARG A 70 -5.36 9.28 8.43
N GLU A 71 -5.05 8.10 7.88
CA GLU A 71 -5.83 6.89 8.09
C GLU A 71 -5.44 6.15 9.38
N LYS A 72 -4.37 6.60 10.07
CA LYS A 72 -3.84 6.03 11.32
C LYS A 72 -3.72 4.50 11.23
N ILE A 73 -2.93 4.05 10.26
CA ILE A 73 -2.80 2.62 9.98
C ILE A 73 -2.37 1.86 11.24
N ALA A 74 -2.96 0.69 11.48
CA ALA A 74 -2.58 -0.19 12.59
C ALA A 74 -1.46 -1.16 12.21
N THR A 75 -1.29 -1.43 10.91
CA THR A 75 -0.31 -2.39 10.41
C THR A 75 0.16 -2.00 9.02
N ALA A 76 1.45 -2.20 8.74
CA ALA A 76 2.03 -2.08 7.40
C ALA A 76 2.71 -3.38 6.98
N PHE A 77 2.49 -3.77 5.73
CA PHE A 77 3.16 -4.91 5.10
C PHE A 77 4.01 -4.41 3.94
N TYR A 78 5.32 -4.58 4.02
CA TYR A 78 6.28 -4.16 2.99
C TYR A 78 6.88 -5.36 2.29
N PHE A 79 6.32 -5.73 1.14
CA PHE A 79 6.76 -6.90 0.39
C PHE A 79 7.20 -6.52 -1.01
N GLY A 80 8.39 -6.98 -1.40
CA GLY A 80 8.95 -6.78 -2.74
C GLY A 80 10.23 -5.95 -2.73
N ALA A 81 10.52 -5.35 -3.88
CA ALA A 81 11.68 -4.49 -4.06
C ALA A 81 11.31 -3.04 -3.79
N TYR A 82 12.09 -2.39 -2.95
CA TYR A 82 12.00 -0.96 -2.65
C TYR A 82 13.35 -0.32 -3.03
N ALA A 83 13.53 0.94 -2.68
CA ALA A 83 14.84 1.57 -2.54
C ALA A 83 14.91 2.38 -1.23
N ALA A 84 15.38 3.62 -1.28
CA ALA A 84 15.57 4.46 -0.11
C ALA A 84 14.24 4.86 0.59
N GLU A 85 13.12 4.82 -0.12
CA GLU A 85 11.79 5.07 0.42
C GLU A 85 11.36 4.06 1.49
N ALA A 86 11.96 2.87 1.54
CA ALA A 86 11.68 1.86 2.54
C ALA A 86 11.81 2.42 3.98
N LEU A 87 12.89 3.16 4.25
CA LEU A 87 13.12 3.77 5.57
C LEU A 87 12.10 4.87 5.86
N ILE A 88 11.79 5.72 4.88
CA ILE A 88 10.80 6.79 5.02
C ILE A 88 9.44 6.20 5.41
N LEU A 89 9.01 5.15 4.71
CA LEU A 89 7.74 4.48 4.99
C LEU A 89 7.75 3.80 6.36
N ALA A 90 8.82 3.07 6.69
CA ALA A 90 8.90 2.27 7.91
C ALA A 90 9.03 3.13 9.16
N GLU A 91 9.85 4.18 9.15
CA GLU A 91 9.97 5.10 10.29
C GLU A 91 8.65 5.83 10.57
N ASN A 92 7.93 6.25 9.52
CA ASN A 92 6.62 6.87 9.69
C ASN A 92 5.56 5.87 10.15
N GLY A 93 5.65 4.61 9.74
CA GLY A 93 4.83 3.53 10.31
C GLY A 93 5.04 3.37 11.82
N GLN A 94 6.29 3.42 12.31
CA GLN A 94 6.59 3.44 13.74
C GLN A 94 5.98 4.67 14.42
N MET A 95 6.09 5.86 13.81
CA MET A 95 5.55 7.10 14.39
C MET A 95 4.03 7.07 14.57
N VAL A 96 3.28 6.36 13.71
CA VAL A 96 1.83 6.17 13.88
C VAL A 96 1.48 4.98 14.79
N GLY A 97 2.48 4.24 15.29
CA GLY A 97 2.31 3.08 16.15
C GLY A 97 1.85 1.81 15.43
N ALA A 98 2.10 1.71 14.12
CA ALA A 98 1.73 0.53 13.33
C ALA A 98 2.70 -0.63 13.59
N ILE A 99 2.18 -1.85 13.67
CA ILE A 99 3.00 -3.06 13.56
C ILE A 99 3.48 -3.20 12.11
N GLN A 100 4.74 -3.52 11.91
CA GLN A 100 5.33 -3.57 10.57
C GLN A 100 5.97 -4.91 10.29
N VAL A 101 5.54 -5.51 9.18
CA VAL A 101 6.08 -6.78 8.67
C VAL A 101 6.65 -6.54 7.29
N ALA A 102 7.91 -6.88 7.09
CA ALA A 102 8.61 -6.69 5.83
C ALA A 102 9.19 -7.98 5.28
N GLY A 103 9.29 -8.07 3.95
CA GLY A 103 9.94 -9.16 3.24
C GLY A 103 10.49 -8.65 1.91
N THR A 104 11.80 -8.80 1.72
CA THR A 104 12.47 -8.42 0.47
C THR A 104 13.61 -9.38 0.15
N PRO A 105 13.79 -9.80 -1.11
CA PRO A 105 14.95 -10.60 -1.50
C PRO A 105 16.22 -9.74 -1.69
N SER A 106 16.11 -8.41 -1.62
CA SER A 106 17.25 -7.54 -1.81
C SER A 106 18.15 -7.53 -0.57
N ILE A 107 19.32 -8.16 -0.69
CA ILE A 107 20.36 -8.19 0.36
C ILE A 107 20.80 -6.80 0.83
N ILE A 108 20.67 -5.78 -0.03
CA ILE A 108 21.02 -4.39 0.31
C ILE A 108 19.90 -3.73 1.12
N GLN A 109 18.65 -4.17 0.97
CA GLN A 109 17.50 -3.59 1.65
C GLN A 109 17.07 -4.31 2.92
N ILE A 110 17.39 -5.60 3.05
CA ILE A 110 17.15 -6.35 4.29
C ILE A 110 17.60 -5.56 5.53
N PRO A 111 18.80 -4.93 5.57
CA PRO A 111 19.21 -4.11 6.72
C PRO A 111 18.29 -2.93 7.05
N PHE A 112 17.64 -2.32 6.06
CA PHE A 112 16.77 -1.16 6.27
C PHE A 112 15.50 -1.59 7.00
N PHE A 113 14.86 -2.65 6.52
CA PHE A 113 13.68 -3.20 7.20
C PHE A 113 14.03 -3.85 8.53
N LEU A 114 15.20 -4.49 8.65
CA LEU A 114 15.66 -5.09 9.91
C LEU A 114 15.82 -4.04 11.01
N ALA A 115 16.23 -2.82 10.65
CA ALA A 115 16.38 -1.73 11.61
C ALA A 115 15.06 -1.02 11.95
N ALA A 116 14.06 -1.04 11.06
CA ALA A 116 12.88 -0.18 11.16
C ALA A 116 11.53 -0.92 11.38
N CYS A 117 11.46 -2.22 11.12
CA CYS A 117 10.24 -3.03 11.21
C CYS A 117 10.27 -4.03 12.37
N ASP A 118 9.09 -4.41 12.86
CA ASP A 118 8.94 -5.37 13.97
C ASP A 118 9.30 -6.80 13.55
N TYR A 119 8.97 -7.17 12.31
CA TYR A 119 9.25 -8.50 11.77
C TYR A 119 9.81 -8.40 10.35
N VAL A 120 10.91 -9.12 10.10
CA VAL A 120 11.54 -9.19 8.77
C VAL A 120 11.71 -10.64 8.35
N ILE A 121 11.10 -10.97 7.22
CA ILE A 121 11.24 -12.27 6.57
C ILE A 121 12.48 -12.21 5.68
N ILE A 122 13.45 -13.06 5.97
CA ILE A 122 14.70 -13.21 5.20
C ILE A 122 14.66 -14.58 4.52
N GLY A 123 14.64 -14.58 3.19
CA GLY A 123 14.60 -15.79 2.36
C GLY A 123 14.84 -15.45 0.89
N ASP A 124 15.32 -16.43 0.12
CA ASP A 124 15.74 -16.25 -1.28
C ASP A 124 14.58 -16.42 -2.30
N GLU A 125 13.38 -16.83 -1.85
CA GLU A 125 12.32 -17.37 -2.72
C GLU A 125 10.92 -16.82 -2.38
N TYR A 126 10.10 -16.60 -3.42
CA TYR A 126 8.69 -16.17 -3.37
C TYR A 126 7.73 -17.35 -3.23
#